data_AF-A0A511CXN8-F1
#
_entry.id   AF-A0A511CXN8-F1
#
_cell.length_a   1.000
_cell.length_b   1.000
_cell.length_c   1.000
_cell.angle_alpha   90.00
_cell.angle_beta   90.00
_cell.angle_gamma   90.00
#
_symmetry.space_group_name_H-M   'P 1'
#
loop_
_entity.id
_entity.type
_entity.pdbx_description
1 polymer ?
#
loop_
_entity_poly.entity_id
_entity_poly.type
_entity_poly.pdbx_seq_one_letter_code
_entity_poly.pdbx_strand_id
1 'polypeptide(L)'
;MREELAAQGAPEPVLRALDTAFPPQRPPSGRAGRVLVANAADGVLLDRTLPEPPDPPWTRWDLLPHLLPAASALADPVPAVVVRVAETGGEVLVPGSAANAETVGGRDHPVHKVRGGGWSHLSMQERVEETWRRNTAEELAAAVEEATLDLRTGETRAELQRWDGAAGRPDGLAVDGMPATVAAARAEAIDTLLVDLDVLPMARLWIGASATELAPVEDELTTLGTDPLGEADAGAALLRAAVGSGAQVHLGGGRTGLVGRPLADGVGALLRFPIA
;
A
#
# COMPACT_ATOMS: atom_id res chain seq x y z
N MET A 1 2.94 -18.09 -15.17
CA MET A 1 3.47 -18.05 -13.79
C MET A 1 4.39 -19.21 -13.43
N ARG A 2 3.92 -20.42 -13.07
CA ARG A 2 4.82 -21.50 -12.59
C ARG A 2 5.94 -21.82 -13.57
N GLU A 3 5.61 -22.05 -14.85
CA GLU A 3 6.58 -22.37 -15.90
C GLU A 3 7.59 -21.22 -16.13
N GLU A 4 7.13 -19.97 -16.13
CA GLU A 4 8.00 -18.79 -16.26
C GLU A 4 8.96 -18.65 -15.08
N LEU A 5 8.49 -18.84 -13.84
CA LEU A 5 9.33 -18.79 -12.64
C LEU A 5 10.35 -19.94 -12.62
N ALA A 6 9.93 -21.14 -13.01
CA ALA A 6 10.83 -22.28 -13.15
C ALA A 6 11.91 -22.03 -14.21
N ALA A 7 11.54 -21.42 -15.34
CA ALA A 7 12.48 -21.02 -16.39
C ALA A 7 13.48 -19.94 -15.93
N GLN A 8 13.10 -19.11 -14.94
CA GLN A 8 13.97 -18.15 -14.29
C GLN A 8 14.84 -18.75 -13.16
N GLY A 9 14.67 -20.04 -12.86
CA GLY A 9 15.46 -20.74 -11.83
C GLY A 9 14.84 -20.72 -10.43
N ALA A 10 13.55 -20.42 -10.29
CA ALA A 10 12.88 -20.47 -9.00
C ALA A 10 12.88 -21.91 -8.43
N PRO A 11 13.25 -22.10 -7.15
CA PRO A 11 13.38 -23.40 -6.55
C PRO A 11 12.00 -24.01 -6.26
N GLU A 12 11.92 -25.34 -6.32
CA GLU A 12 10.65 -26.08 -6.17
C GLU A 12 9.86 -25.75 -4.89
N PRO A 13 10.48 -25.55 -3.71
CA PRO A 13 9.74 -25.11 -2.52
C PRO A 13 8.95 -23.81 -2.72
N VAL A 14 9.52 -22.84 -3.45
CA VAL A 14 8.85 -21.57 -3.77
C VAL A 14 7.67 -21.82 -4.72
N LEU A 15 7.89 -22.59 -5.78
CA LEU A 15 6.84 -22.89 -6.75
C LEU A 15 5.64 -23.59 -6.07
N ARG A 16 5.91 -24.53 -5.15
CA ARG A 16 4.85 -25.20 -4.37
C ARG A 16 4.12 -24.26 -3.42
N ALA A 17 4.84 -23.34 -2.76
CA ALA A 17 4.23 -22.35 -1.89
C ALA A 17 3.26 -21.45 -2.69
N LEU A 18 3.68 -21.00 -3.87
CA LEU A 18 2.85 -20.19 -4.77
C LEU A 18 1.63 -20.95 -5.31
N ASP A 19 1.79 -22.20 -5.74
CA ASP A 19 0.66 -23.03 -6.20
C ASP A 19 -0.36 -23.27 -5.09
N THR A 20 0.10 -23.38 -3.83
CA THR A 20 -0.77 -23.57 -2.67
C THR A 20 -1.58 -22.30 -2.37
N ALA A 21 -0.96 -21.11 -2.45
CA ALA A 21 -1.64 -19.83 -2.23
C ALA A 21 -2.54 -19.41 -3.41
N PHE A 22 -2.19 -19.84 -4.62
CA PHE A 22 -2.93 -19.59 -5.85
C PHE A 22 -3.29 -20.88 -6.56
N PRO A 23 -4.21 -21.69 -6.00
CA PRO A 23 -4.63 -22.90 -6.66
C PRO A 23 -5.34 -22.52 -7.97
N PRO A 24 -5.24 -23.36 -9.02
CA PRO A 24 -5.95 -23.13 -10.26
C PRO A 24 -7.46 -23.05 -10.00
N GLN A 25 -8.03 -21.85 -10.17
CA GLN A 25 -9.44 -21.56 -9.92
C GLN A 25 -10.09 -21.01 -11.19
N ARG A 26 -11.42 -21.17 -11.27
CA ARG A 26 -12.22 -20.48 -12.30
C ARG A 26 -12.03 -18.97 -12.12
N PRO A 27 -11.80 -18.18 -13.17
CA PRO A 27 -11.58 -16.74 -13.01
C PRO A 27 -12.77 -16.12 -12.26
N PRO A 28 -12.53 -15.35 -11.18
CA PRO A 28 -13.59 -14.68 -10.47
C PRO A 28 -14.34 -13.73 -11.42
N SER A 29 -15.63 -13.49 -11.16
CA SER A 29 -16.38 -12.48 -11.91
C SER A 29 -15.85 -11.09 -11.56
N GLY A 30 -15.18 -10.41 -12.50
CA GLY A 30 -14.65 -9.06 -12.32
C GLY A 30 -13.25 -8.86 -12.89
N ARG A 31 -12.70 -7.64 -12.76
CA ARG A 31 -11.34 -7.27 -13.16
C ARG A 31 -10.49 -7.04 -11.90
N ALA A 32 -10.10 -8.08 -11.17
CA ALA A 32 -9.21 -7.95 -10.02
C ALA A 32 -7.83 -8.56 -10.33
N GLY A 33 -6.78 -7.90 -9.87
CA GLY A 33 -5.41 -8.43 -9.90
C GLY A 33 -5.05 -9.14 -8.60
N ARG A 34 -3.86 -9.75 -8.57
CA ARG A 34 -3.29 -10.30 -7.34
C ARG A 34 -1.76 -10.24 -7.40
N VAL A 35 -1.13 -9.93 -6.29
CA VAL A 35 0.33 -9.92 -6.11
C VAL A 35 0.70 -10.95 -5.07
N LEU A 36 1.64 -11.81 -5.42
CA LEU A 36 2.21 -12.82 -4.54
C LEU A 36 3.72 -12.61 -4.46
N VAL A 37 4.27 -12.67 -3.25
CA VAL A 37 5.72 -12.64 -3.00
C VAL A 37 6.05 -13.83 -2.14
N ALA A 38 7.08 -14.59 -2.52
CA ALA A 38 7.48 -15.77 -1.78
C ALA A 38 8.99 -16.00 -1.86
N ASN A 39 9.55 -16.65 -0.84
CA ASN A 39 10.91 -17.16 -0.84
C ASN A 39 10.93 -18.62 -0.32
N ALA A 40 12.10 -19.25 -0.35
CA ALA A 40 12.22 -20.65 0.05
C ALA A 40 12.21 -20.84 1.59
N ALA A 41 12.65 -19.82 2.34
CA ALA A 41 12.79 -19.89 3.80
C ALA A 41 11.46 -19.71 4.53
N ASP A 42 10.67 -18.71 4.11
CA ASP A 42 9.47 -18.24 4.80
C ASP A 42 8.17 -18.62 4.05
N GLY A 43 8.26 -19.10 2.81
CA GLY A 43 7.10 -19.40 1.99
C GLY A 43 6.48 -18.13 1.39
N VAL A 44 5.14 -17.99 1.46
CA VAL A 44 4.45 -16.80 0.92
C VAL A 44 4.50 -15.66 1.93
N LEU A 45 5.22 -14.60 1.57
CA LEU A 45 5.41 -13.38 2.35
C LEU A 45 4.30 -12.35 2.11
N LEU A 46 3.82 -12.24 0.86
CA LEU A 46 2.76 -11.31 0.49
C LEU A 46 1.70 -12.02 -0.32
N ASP A 47 0.45 -11.75 0.02
CA ASP A 47 -0.72 -12.12 -0.75
C ASP A 47 -1.74 -10.98 -0.70
N ARG A 48 -1.88 -10.28 -1.82
CA ARG A 48 -2.73 -9.10 -1.93
C ARG A 48 -3.54 -9.12 -3.20
N THR A 49 -4.83 -8.83 -3.07
CA THR A 49 -5.73 -8.58 -4.20
C THR A 49 -5.59 -7.12 -4.63
N LEU A 50 -5.56 -6.88 -5.94
CA LEU A 50 -5.53 -5.56 -6.53
C LEU A 50 -6.90 -5.22 -7.13
N PRO A 51 -7.31 -3.94 -7.09
CA PRO A 51 -8.58 -3.50 -7.67
C PRO A 51 -8.63 -3.69 -9.18
N GLU A 52 -7.48 -3.62 -9.87
CA GLU A 52 -7.33 -3.93 -11.29
C GLU A 52 -6.13 -4.86 -11.50
N PRO A 53 -6.16 -5.75 -12.51
CA PRO A 53 -5.00 -6.55 -12.87
C PRO A 53 -3.89 -5.67 -13.45
N PRO A 54 -2.62 -5.89 -13.07
CA PRO A 54 -1.50 -5.22 -13.71
C PRO A 54 -1.46 -5.59 -15.19
N ASP A 55 -1.21 -4.59 -16.05
CA ASP A 55 -1.13 -4.75 -17.49
C ASP A 55 0.23 -4.22 -18.03
N PRO A 56 1.12 -5.10 -18.54
CA PRO A 56 0.97 -6.54 -18.61
C PRO A 56 1.19 -7.24 -17.25
N PRO A 57 0.64 -8.45 -17.05
CA PRO A 57 1.04 -9.29 -15.92
C PRO A 57 2.51 -9.68 -16.06
N TRP A 58 3.22 -9.79 -14.94
CA TRP A 58 4.64 -10.11 -14.93
C TRP A 58 4.97 -11.16 -13.86
N THR A 59 6.08 -11.87 -14.06
CA THR A 59 6.62 -12.85 -13.11
C THR A 59 8.12 -12.68 -13.02
N ARG A 60 8.67 -12.61 -11.81
CA ARG A 60 10.10 -12.40 -11.59
C ARG A 60 10.63 -13.23 -10.43
N TRP A 61 11.74 -13.93 -10.66
CA TRP A 61 12.56 -14.61 -9.67
C TRP A 61 13.91 -13.90 -9.54
N ASP A 62 14.23 -13.43 -8.33
CA ASP A 62 15.46 -12.70 -8.03
C ASP A 62 15.71 -12.73 -6.50
N LEU A 63 16.89 -12.27 -6.04
CA LEU A 63 17.21 -12.17 -4.60
C LEU A 63 16.33 -11.16 -3.86
N LEU A 64 15.81 -10.19 -4.60
CA LEU A 64 14.90 -9.16 -4.10
C LEU A 64 13.56 -9.24 -4.83
N PRO A 65 12.44 -9.03 -4.11
CA PRO A 65 11.15 -9.00 -4.74
C PRO A 65 11.04 -7.77 -5.65
N HIS A 66 10.44 -7.93 -6.82
CA HIS A 66 10.26 -6.85 -7.78
C HIS A 66 9.02 -6.01 -7.43
N LEU A 67 9.08 -5.30 -6.30
CA LEU A 67 7.90 -4.68 -5.69
C LEU A 67 7.49 -3.36 -6.32
N LEU A 68 8.39 -2.64 -7.02
CA LEU A 68 8.07 -1.31 -7.56
C LEU A 68 6.87 -1.31 -8.52
N PRO A 69 6.75 -2.25 -9.50
CA PRO A 69 5.55 -2.30 -10.34
C PRO A 69 4.27 -2.66 -9.58
N ALA A 70 4.39 -3.43 -8.49
CA ALA A 70 3.25 -3.71 -7.62
C ALA A 70 2.89 -2.47 -6.79
N ALA A 71 3.86 -1.74 -6.27
CA ALA A 71 3.67 -0.52 -5.48
C ALA A 71 3.01 0.59 -6.32
N SER A 72 3.39 0.74 -7.59
CA SER A 72 2.73 1.69 -8.50
C SER A 72 1.30 1.28 -8.86
N ALA A 73 1.02 -0.02 -8.98
CA ALA A 73 -0.34 -0.54 -9.18
C ALA A 73 -1.18 -0.49 -7.89
N LEU A 74 -0.53 -0.50 -6.72
CA LEU A 74 -1.11 -0.39 -5.39
C LEU A 74 -1.31 1.06 -4.93
N ALA A 75 -1.11 2.06 -5.82
CA ALA A 75 -1.16 3.48 -5.51
C ALA A 75 -2.29 3.80 -4.51
N ASP A 76 -1.87 3.91 -3.25
CA ASP A 76 -2.63 3.94 -2.00
C ASP A 76 -3.70 2.84 -1.81
N PRO A 77 -3.62 2.02 -0.75
CA PRO A 77 -4.83 1.38 -0.23
C PRO A 77 -5.77 2.51 0.19
N VAL A 78 -6.75 2.84 -0.65
CA VAL A 78 -7.73 3.86 -0.33
C VAL A 78 -8.44 3.42 0.95
N PRO A 79 -8.38 4.20 2.04
CA PRO A 79 -9.23 3.97 3.20
C PRO A 79 -10.67 3.97 2.70
N ALA A 80 -11.39 2.88 2.95
CA ALA A 80 -12.57 2.53 2.17
C ALA A 80 -13.63 3.64 2.19
N VAL A 81 -13.79 4.42 1.13
CA VAL A 81 -14.87 5.38 1.00
C VAL A 81 -16.12 4.65 0.52
N VAL A 82 -17.15 4.56 1.36
CA VAL A 82 -18.43 3.94 1.02
C VAL A 82 -19.35 5.00 0.44
N VAL A 83 -19.89 4.73 -0.75
CA VAL A 83 -20.74 5.69 -1.45
C VAL A 83 -22.13 5.09 -1.63
N ARG A 84 -23.16 5.76 -1.11
CA ARG A 84 -24.56 5.38 -1.29
C ARG A 84 -25.23 6.34 -2.27
N VAL A 85 -25.64 5.84 -3.43
CA VAL A 85 -26.33 6.63 -4.47
C VAL A 85 -27.84 6.45 -4.36
N ALA A 86 -28.59 7.55 -4.36
CA ALA A 86 -30.05 7.60 -4.41
C ALA A 86 -30.53 8.50 -5.55
N GLU A 87 -31.79 8.38 -5.97
CA GLU A 87 -32.40 9.18 -7.06
C GLU A 87 -32.44 10.70 -6.82
N THR A 88 -32.02 11.17 -5.65
CA THR A 88 -31.99 12.60 -5.28
C THR A 88 -30.60 13.10 -4.87
N GLY A 89 -29.57 12.26 -4.90
CA GLY A 89 -28.19 12.61 -4.55
C GLY A 89 -27.35 11.40 -4.10
N GLY A 90 -26.17 11.66 -3.55
CA GLY A 90 -25.29 10.62 -3.01
C GLY A 90 -24.82 10.95 -1.59
N GLU A 91 -24.51 9.92 -0.81
CA GLU A 91 -23.88 10.05 0.51
C GLU A 91 -22.50 9.39 0.47
N VAL A 92 -21.48 10.11 0.95
CA VAL A 92 -20.11 9.62 1.09
C VAL A 92 -19.85 9.34 2.56
N LEU A 93 -19.40 8.12 2.85
CA LEU A 93 -19.16 7.59 4.20
C LEU A 93 -17.72 7.10 4.33
N VAL A 94 -17.09 7.47 5.44
CA VAL A 94 -15.72 7.09 5.75
C VAL A 94 -15.70 6.24 7.04
N PRO A 95 -15.47 4.92 6.96
CA PRO A 95 -15.41 4.03 8.11
C PRO A 95 -14.28 4.42 9.08
N GLY A 96 -14.58 4.48 10.38
CA GLY A 96 -13.58 4.77 11.43
C GLY A 96 -13.34 6.25 11.74
N SER A 97 -13.84 7.17 10.91
CA SER A 97 -13.95 8.59 11.27
C SER A 97 -15.21 8.81 12.10
N ALA A 98 -15.08 9.46 13.26
CA ALA A 98 -16.25 9.95 14.00
C ALA A 98 -16.94 11.14 13.30
N ALA A 99 -16.41 11.61 12.15
CA ALA A 99 -16.96 12.70 11.36
C ALA A 99 -17.95 12.18 10.31
N ASN A 100 -19.23 12.43 10.61
CA ASN A 100 -20.39 12.69 9.75
C ASN A 100 -20.37 12.27 8.27
N ALA A 101 -21.40 11.52 7.90
CA ALA A 101 -21.85 11.36 6.52
C ALA A 101 -22.01 12.73 5.83
N GLU A 102 -21.31 12.93 4.72
CA GLU A 102 -21.51 14.11 3.88
C GLU A 102 -22.58 13.80 2.82
N THR A 103 -23.65 14.58 2.84
CA THR A 103 -24.75 14.46 1.87
C THR A 103 -24.50 15.41 0.71
N VAL A 104 -24.21 14.85 -0.46
CA VAL A 104 -24.01 15.60 -1.69
C VAL A 104 -25.37 15.76 -2.38
N GLY A 105 -25.90 16.98 -2.32
CA GLY A 105 -27.15 17.35 -2.98
C GLY A 105 -26.89 17.96 -4.35
N GLY A 106 -27.49 17.39 -5.39
CA GLY A 106 -27.44 17.92 -6.75
C GLY A 106 -27.93 19.37 -6.80
N ARG A 107 -27.08 20.30 -7.22
CA ARG A 107 -27.49 21.69 -7.46
C ARG A 107 -28.15 21.80 -8.82
N ASP A 108 -29.48 21.60 -8.86
CA ASP A 108 -30.46 22.42 -9.58
C ASP A 108 -31.87 21.80 -9.53
N HIS A 109 -32.88 22.63 -9.23
CA HIS A 109 -34.30 22.27 -9.20
C HIS A 109 -34.90 22.17 -10.62
N PRO A 110 -35.97 21.38 -10.85
CA PRO A 110 -37.04 21.04 -9.89
C PRO A 110 -37.22 19.54 -9.57
N VAL A 111 -37.51 19.27 -8.29
CA VAL A 111 -37.71 17.96 -7.64
C VAL A 111 -39.11 17.33 -7.82
N HIS A 112 -39.90 17.74 -8.81
CA HIS A 112 -41.24 17.16 -9.03
C HIS A 112 -41.60 17.00 -10.50
N LYS A 113 -42.13 15.82 -10.88
CA LYS A 113 -42.84 15.62 -12.16
C LYS A 113 -44.17 16.35 -12.13
N VAL A 114 -44.31 17.42 -12.92
CA VAL A 114 -45.60 18.08 -13.11
C VAL A 114 -46.50 17.19 -13.98
N ARG A 115 -47.73 16.97 -13.52
CA ARG A 115 -48.71 16.09 -14.16
C ARG A 115 -49.31 16.79 -15.40
N GLY A 116 -48.67 16.66 -16.56
CA GLY A 116 -49.25 17.01 -17.87
C GLY A 116 -48.28 17.51 -18.95
N GLY A 117 -48.39 16.97 -20.17
CA GLY A 117 -47.77 17.51 -21.39
C GLY A 117 -47.44 16.44 -22.46
N GLY A 118 -47.73 16.74 -23.73
CA GLY A 118 -47.69 15.81 -24.88
C GLY A 118 -46.29 15.37 -25.35
N TRP A 119 -46.24 14.66 -26.49
CA TRP A 119 -45.11 13.84 -26.98
C TRP A 119 -43.74 14.56 -27.08
N SER A 120 -43.71 15.89 -27.12
CA SER A 120 -42.49 16.71 -27.05
C SER A 120 -41.85 16.81 -25.65
N HIS A 121 -42.48 16.25 -24.60
CA HIS A 121 -41.98 16.28 -23.21
C HIS A 121 -41.05 15.10 -22.86
N LEU A 122 -41.08 14.00 -23.61
CA LEU A 122 -40.25 12.81 -23.32
C LEU A 122 -38.75 13.11 -23.50
N SER A 123 -38.35 13.79 -24.59
CA SER A 123 -36.94 14.14 -24.85
C SER A 123 -36.41 15.28 -23.97
N MET A 124 -37.30 16.00 -23.28
CA MET A 124 -36.93 17.00 -22.26
C MET A 124 -36.76 16.33 -20.90
N GLN A 125 -37.62 15.37 -20.57
CA GLN A 125 -37.51 14.54 -19.36
C GLN A 125 -36.26 13.65 -19.39
N GLU A 126 -35.97 13.02 -20.53
CA GLU A 126 -34.73 12.24 -20.72
C GLU A 126 -33.49 13.11 -20.57
N ARG A 127 -33.47 14.34 -21.12
CA ARG A 127 -32.33 15.26 -20.94
C ARG A 127 -32.15 15.72 -19.49
N VAL A 128 -33.23 15.98 -18.76
CA VAL A 128 -33.16 16.35 -17.34
C VAL A 128 -32.65 15.18 -16.50
N GLU A 129 -33.13 13.95 -16.75
CA GLU A 129 -32.63 12.76 -16.05
C GLU A 129 -31.16 12.44 -16.41
N GLU A 130 -30.75 12.61 -17.67
CA GLU A 130 -29.37 12.41 -18.13
C GLU A 130 -28.41 13.45 -17.53
N THR A 131 -28.80 14.73 -17.53
CA THR A 131 -28.05 15.81 -16.89
C THR A 131 -27.96 15.61 -15.38
N TRP A 132 -29.05 15.16 -14.75
CA TRP A 132 -29.07 14.87 -13.32
C TRP A 132 -28.13 13.70 -12.97
N ARG A 133 -28.19 12.58 -13.70
CA ARG A 133 -27.28 11.44 -13.51
C ARG A 133 -25.81 11.82 -13.69
N ARG A 134 -25.51 12.64 -14.70
CA ARG A 134 -24.14 13.10 -14.97
C ARG A 134 -23.64 14.02 -13.86
N ASN A 135 -24.43 15.03 -13.48
CA ASN A 135 -24.05 15.97 -12.43
C ASN A 135 -23.91 15.28 -11.06
N THR A 136 -24.81 14.34 -10.71
CA THR A 136 -24.68 13.57 -9.47
C THR A 136 -23.46 12.66 -9.49
N ALA A 137 -23.13 12.01 -10.62
CA ALA A 137 -21.93 11.19 -10.72
C ALA A 137 -20.63 12.03 -10.61
N GLU A 138 -20.59 13.20 -11.24
CA GLU A 138 -19.45 14.12 -11.19
C GLU A 138 -19.26 14.70 -9.78
N GLU A 139 -20.33 15.18 -9.13
CA GLU A 139 -20.28 15.70 -7.76
C GLU A 139 -19.89 14.62 -6.74
N LEU A 140 -20.38 13.39 -6.93
CA LEU A 140 -20.05 12.26 -6.09
C LEU A 140 -18.60 11.81 -6.29
N ALA A 141 -18.09 11.82 -7.52
CA ALA A 141 -16.69 11.54 -7.81
C ALA A 141 -15.77 12.56 -7.14
N ALA A 142 -16.12 13.86 -7.20
CA ALA A 142 -15.37 14.92 -6.53
C ALA A 142 -15.38 14.76 -4.99
N ALA A 143 -16.55 14.46 -4.40
CA ALA A 143 -16.66 14.22 -2.95
C ALA A 143 -15.88 12.98 -2.48
N VAL A 144 -15.84 11.92 -3.32
CA VAL A 144 -15.00 10.74 -3.05
C VAL A 144 -13.53 11.09 -3.11
N GLU A 145 -13.11 11.89 -4.09
CA GLU A 145 -11.72 12.34 -4.22
C GLU A 145 -11.30 13.17 -3.00
N GLU A 146 -12.13 14.13 -2.58
CA GLU A 146 -11.89 14.95 -1.39
C GLU A 146 -11.82 14.12 -0.11
N ALA A 147 -12.80 13.24 0.13
CA ALA A 147 -12.79 12.33 1.29
C ALA A 147 -11.56 11.41 1.30
N THR A 148 -11.11 10.97 0.13
CA THR A 148 -9.88 10.16 0.00
C THR A 148 -8.64 10.97 0.38
N LEU A 149 -8.54 12.21 -0.07
CA LEU A 149 -7.42 13.11 0.27
C LEU A 149 -7.39 13.44 1.77
N ASP A 150 -8.54 13.70 2.37
CA ASP A 150 -8.66 13.98 3.80
C ASP A 150 -8.22 12.79 4.65
N LEU A 151 -8.61 11.58 4.26
CA LEU A 151 -8.19 10.36 4.94
C LEU A 151 -6.68 10.15 4.88
N ARG A 152 -6.08 10.28 3.69
CA ARG A 152 -4.62 10.16 3.52
C ARG A 152 -3.87 11.19 4.37
N THR A 153 -4.40 12.41 4.42
CA THR A 153 -3.86 13.48 5.27
C THR A 153 -3.98 13.14 6.75
N GLY A 154 -5.12 12.55 7.17
CA GLY A 154 -5.37 12.09 8.53
C GLY A 154 -4.43 10.96 8.98
N GLU A 155 -4.25 9.94 8.14
CA GLU A 155 -3.32 8.81 8.39
C GLU A 155 -1.88 9.30 8.53
N THR A 156 -1.44 10.12 7.58
CA THR A 156 -0.13 10.76 7.60
C THR A 156 0.09 11.56 8.89
N ARG A 157 -0.92 12.30 9.34
CA ARG A 157 -0.87 13.07 10.60
C ARG A 157 -0.84 12.17 11.84
N ALA A 158 -1.58 11.06 11.84
CA ALA A 158 -1.59 10.10 12.93
C ALA A 158 -0.23 9.40 13.06
N GLU A 159 0.39 9.03 11.94
CA GLU A 159 1.75 8.50 11.86
C GLU A 159 2.77 9.47 12.47
N LEU A 160 2.65 10.76 12.12
CA LEU A 160 3.45 11.82 12.74
C LEU A 160 3.29 11.90 14.24
N GLN A 161 2.05 11.86 14.70
CA GLN A 161 1.76 12.00 16.11
C GLN A 161 2.32 10.81 16.90
N ARG A 162 2.25 9.60 16.31
CA ARG A 162 2.92 8.40 16.84
C ARG A 162 4.43 8.62 16.91
N TRP A 163 5.03 9.11 15.83
CA TRP A 163 6.45 9.42 15.76
C TRP A 163 6.87 10.47 16.79
N ASP A 164 6.20 11.62 16.85
CA ASP A 164 6.44 12.70 17.82
C ASP A 164 6.34 12.21 19.26
N GLY A 165 5.42 11.31 19.54
CA GLY A 165 5.25 10.70 20.87
C GLY A 165 6.35 9.70 21.24
N ALA A 166 7.00 9.10 20.24
CA ALA A 166 7.94 7.99 20.41
C ALA A 166 9.41 8.40 20.26
N ALA A 167 9.73 9.34 19.37
CA ALA A 167 11.09 9.72 19.02
C ALA A 167 11.83 10.43 20.16
N GLY A 168 13.16 10.26 20.21
CA GLY A 168 14.03 10.93 21.18
C GLY A 168 13.85 10.45 22.63
N ARG A 169 13.15 9.33 22.85
CA ARG A 169 12.97 8.71 24.16
C ARG A 169 13.85 7.45 24.28
N PRO A 170 14.42 7.15 25.45
CA PRO A 170 15.19 5.92 25.67
C PRO A 170 14.38 4.65 25.39
N ASP A 171 13.11 4.64 25.80
CA ASP A 171 12.15 3.56 25.55
C ASP A 171 11.20 3.90 24.39
N GLY A 172 11.67 4.75 23.47
CA GLY A 172 10.91 5.22 22.33
C GLY A 172 10.60 4.11 21.33
N LEU A 173 9.40 4.15 20.75
CA LEU A 173 8.98 3.25 19.67
C LEU A 173 9.24 3.85 18.29
N ALA A 174 10.30 4.64 18.15
CA ALA A 174 10.68 5.27 16.89
C ALA A 174 12.20 5.30 16.77
N VAL A 175 12.70 4.87 15.62
CA VAL A 175 14.12 4.86 15.28
C VAL A 175 14.33 5.50 13.91
N ASP A 176 15.40 6.28 13.77
CA ASP A 176 15.84 6.84 12.49
C ASP A 176 17.28 6.43 12.17
N GLY A 177 17.62 6.48 10.89
CA GLY A 177 18.95 6.08 10.40
C GLY A 177 19.04 4.61 10.05
N MET A 178 19.98 4.30 9.15
CA MET A 178 20.13 2.96 8.61
C MET A 178 20.45 1.91 9.69
N PRO A 179 21.44 2.13 10.60
CA PRO A 179 21.81 1.10 11.57
C PRO A 179 20.66 0.70 12.50
N ALA A 180 19.91 1.69 13.01
CA ALA A 180 18.80 1.44 13.91
C ALA A 180 17.61 0.80 13.19
N THR A 181 17.33 1.21 11.95
CA THR A 181 16.28 0.59 11.13
C THR A 181 16.62 -0.86 10.77
N VAL A 182 17.87 -1.17 10.41
CA VAL A 182 18.31 -2.54 10.14
C VAL A 182 18.18 -3.41 11.40
N ALA A 183 18.60 -2.90 12.57
CA ALA A 183 18.43 -3.61 13.84
C ALA A 183 16.95 -3.88 14.15
N ALA A 184 16.08 -2.90 13.95
CA ALA A 184 14.64 -3.03 14.11
C ALA A 184 14.03 -4.08 13.16
N ALA A 185 14.45 -4.08 11.89
CA ALA A 185 13.99 -5.02 10.88
C ALA A 185 14.36 -6.47 11.24
N ARG A 186 15.61 -6.71 11.65
CA ARG A 186 16.09 -8.03 12.12
C ARG A 186 15.34 -8.52 13.35
N ALA A 187 14.98 -7.60 14.24
CA ALA A 187 14.23 -7.93 15.45
C ALA A 187 12.72 -8.12 15.19
N GLU A 188 12.25 -8.00 13.94
CA GLU A 188 10.83 -7.97 13.57
C GLU A 188 10.04 -6.91 14.37
N ALA A 189 10.73 -5.87 14.82
CA ALA A 189 10.19 -4.86 15.71
C ALA A 189 9.51 -3.72 14.95
N ILE A 190 9.53 -3.72 13.62
CA ILE A 190 8.93 -2.67 12.81
C ILE A 190 7.41 -2.88 12.72
N ASP A 191 6.65 -1.84 13.06
CA ASP A 191 5.23 -1.68 12.77
C ASP A 191 5.05 -0.99 11.41
N THR A 192 5.65 0.20 11.26
CA THR A 192 5.72 0.95 9.99
C THR A 192 7.17 1.26 9.62
N LEU A 193 7.58 0.86 8.42
CA LEU A 193 8.82 1.31 7.77
C LEU A 193 8.56 2.62 7.03
N LEU A 194 9.39 3.62 7.30
CA LEU A 194 9.37 4.93 6.64
C LEU A 194 10.57 5.04 5.70
N VAL A 195 10.30 5.30 4.41
CA VAL A 195 11.34 5.39 3.39
C VAL A 195 11.20 6.68 2.57
N ASP A 196 12.22 7.51 2.57
CA ASP A 196 12.35 8.64 1.66
C ASP A 196 13.24 8.24 0.48
N LEU A 197 12.62 7.99 -0.67
CA LEU A 197 13.31 7.50 -1.87
C LEU A 197 14.25 8.55 -2.49
N ASP A 198 14.05 9.84 -2.20
CA ASP A 198 14.90 10.92 -2.72
C ASP A 198 16.18 11.11 -1.90
N VAL A 199 16.15 10.69 -0.62
CA VAL A 199 17.26 10.87 0.34
C VAL A 199 17.97 9.56 0.63
N LEU A 200 17.31 8.41 0.46
CA LEU A 200 17.89 7.10 0.68
C LEU A 200 19.26 7.00 -0.01
N PRO A 201 20.33 6.66 0.73
CA PRO A 201 21.64 6.51 0.13
C PRO A 201 21.63 5.32 -0.83
N MET A 202 22.53 5.35 -1.82
CA MET A 202 22.91 4.17 -2.60
C MET A 202 23.74 3.20 -1.75
N ALA A 203 23.22 2.86 -0.57
CA ALA A 203 23.81 1.92 0.36
C ALA A 203 23.44 0.49 -0.03
N ARG A 204 24.31 -0.45 0.33
CA ARG A 204 24.11 -1.88 0.12
C ARG A 204 23.99 -2.56 1.47
N LEU A 205 23.09 -3.55 1.54
CA LEU A 205 22.94 -4.42 2.70
C LEU A 205 23.15 -5.87 2.25
N TRP A 206 23.82 -6.64 3.07
CA TRP A 206 23.87 -8.09 2.94
C TRP A 206 22.52 -8.68 3.36
N ILE A 207 22.07 -9.70 2.64
CA ILE A 207 20.80 -10.39 2.90
C ILE A 207 21.00 -11.90 3.03
N GLY A 208 20.24 -12.52 3.93
CA GLY A 208 20.17 -13.97 4.12
C GLY A 208 19.02 -14.60 3.33
N ALA A 209 18.64 -15.82 3.72
CA ALA A 209 17.56 -16.58 3.08
C ALA A 209 16.17 -16.15 3.55
N SER A 210 16.03 -15.81 4.83
CA SER A 210 14.78 -15.27 5.38
C SER A 210 14.66 -13.77 5.08
N ALA A 211 13.42 -13.25 5.06
CA ALA A 211 13.14 -11.86 4.74
C ALA A 211 13.80 -10.85 5.69
N THR A 212 13.98 -11.20 6.97
CA THR A 212 14.47 -10.32 8.04
C THR A 212 15.95 -10.51 8.35
N GLU A 213 16.61 -11.44 7.65
CA GLU A 213 18.06 -11.60 7.69
C GLU A 213 18.72 -10.54 6.80
N LEU A 214 19.14 -9.43 7.41
CA LEU A 214 19.90 -8.39 6.73
C LEU A 214 20.98 -7.78 7.63
N ALA A 215 22.07 -7.29 7.06
CA ALA A 215 23.13 -6.62 7.82
C ALA A 215 23.89 -5.60 6.95
N PRO A 216 24.54 -4.58 7.54
CA PRO A 216 25.38 -3.65 6.79
C PRO A 216 26.68 -4.31 6.29
N VAL A 217 27.16 -5.36 6.97
CA VAL A 217 28.37 -6.11 6.59
C VAL A 217 28.10 -7.62 6.62
N GLU A 218 28.80 -8.35 5.74
CA GLU A 218 28.65 -9.81 5.60
C GLU A 218 28.88 -10.57 6.91
N ASP A 219 29.94 -10.19 7.64
CA ASP A 219 30.39 -10.89 8.85
C ASP A 219 29.39 -10.79 10.02
N GLU A 220 28.49 -9.80 9.98
CA GLU A 220 27.40 -9.73 10.95
C GLU A 220 26.36 -10.83 10.72
N LEU A 221 26.05 -11.19 9.46
CA LEU A 221 25.14 -12.31 9.18
C LEU A 221 25.76 -13.63 9.60
N THR A 222 27.04 -13.85 9.27
CA THR A 222 27.74 -15.10 9.64
C THR A 222 27.85 -15.24 11.16
N THR A 223 28.10 -14.15 11.89
CA THR A 223 28.10 -14.13 13.36
C THR A 223 26.73 -14.48 13.94
N LEU A 224 25.65 -14.11 13.26
CA LEU A 224 24.28 -14.48 13.62
C LEU A 224 23.90 -15.92 13.19
N GLY A 225 24.81 -16.65 12.53
CA GLY A 225 24.58 -18.01 12.06
C GLY A 225 23.79 -18.09 10.75
N THR A 226 23.71 -16.98 10.01
CA THR A 226 23.04 -16.88 8.72
C THR A 226 24.06 -16.94 7.59
N ASP A 227 23.82 -17.79 6.60
CA ASP A 227 24.60 -17.82 5.36
C ASP A 227 24.18 -16.64 4.44
N PRO A 228 25.10 -15.72 4.10
CA PRO A 228 24.79 -14.59 3.21
C PRO A 228 24.45 -15.08 1.79
N LEU A 229 23.35 -14.57 1.23
CA LEU A 229 22.99 -14.80 -0.18
C LEU A 229 23.62 -13.78 -1.12
N GLY A 230 24.01 -12.60 -0.60
CA GLY A 230 24.67 -11.55 -1.35
C GLY A 230 24.25 -10.15 -0.91
N GLU A 231 24.72 -9.15 -1.65
CA GLU A 231 24.36 -7.75 -1.42
C GLU A 231 23.13 -7.31 -2.22
N ALA A 232 22.33 -6.46 -1.60
CA ALA A 232 21.12 -5.86 -2.11
C ALA A 232 21.13 -4.34 -1.90
N ASP A 233 20.31 -3.62 -2.68
CA ASP A 233 20.02 -2.21 -2.40
C ASP A 233 19.36 -2.09 -1.02
N ALA A 234 19.78 -1.12 -0.21
CA ALA A 234 19.31 -0.99 1.16
C ALA A 234 17.78 -0.78 1.24
N GLY A 235 17.22 0.07 0.36
CA GLY A 235 15.78 0.29 0.30
C GLY A 235 15.03 -0.99 -0.07
N ALA A 236 15.51 -1.71 -1.08
CA ALA A 236 14.90 -2.98 -1.49
C ALA A 236 15.02 -4.09 -0.42
N ALA A 237 16.14 -4.17 0.30
CA ALA A 237 16.34 -5.11 1.39
C ALA A 237 15.42 -4.82 2.59
N LEU A 238 15.26 -3.54 2.96
CA LEU A 238 14.32 -3.13 4.01
C LEU A 238 12.87 -3.36 3.61
N LEU A 239 12.51 -3.09 2.34
CA LEU A 239 11.17 -3.42 1.81
C LEU A 239 10.90 -4.91 1.86
N ARG A 240 11.89 -5.74 1.50
CA ARG A 240 11.80 -7.20 1.63
C ARG A 240 11.53 -7.62 3.08
N ALA A 241 12.24 -7.06 4.05
CA ALA A 241 12.04 -7.35 5.47
C ALA A 241 10.67 -6.87 5.99
N ALA A 242 10.23 -5.68 5.58
CA ALA A 242 8.93 -5.16 5.94
C ALA A 242 7.80 -6.06 5.42
N VAL A 243 7.88 -6.47 4.14
CA VAL A 243 6.92 -7.41 3.56
C VAL A 243 6.92 -8.75 4.30
N GLY A 244 8.09 -9.30 4.62
CA GLY A 244 8.17 -10.60 5.29
C GLY A 244 7.72 -10.61 6.75
N SER A 245 7.85 -9.49 7.46
CA SER A 245 7.38 -9.32 8.85
C SER A 245 5.95 -8.75 8.94
N GLY A 246 5.31 -8.49 7.79
CA GLY A 246 3.99 -7.88 7.71
C GLY A 246 3.94 -6.42 8.19
N ALA A 247 5.07 -5.73 8.21
CA ALA A 247 5.13 -4.31 8.53
C ALA A 247 4.46 -3.46 7.44
N GLN A 248 3.87 -2.34 7.85
CA GLN A 248 3.40 -1.31 6.94
C GLN A 248 4.60 -0.58 6.32
N VAL A 249 4.43 -0.09 5.09
CA VAL A 249 5.47 0.68 4.40
C VAL A 249 4.85 2.00 3.99
N HIS A 250 5.50 3.09 4.40
CA HIS A 250 5.19 4.42 3.94
C HIS A 250 6.37 4.91 3.08
N LEU A 251 6.08 5.25 1.82
CA LEU A 251 7.04 5.84 0.90
C LEU A 251 6.79 7.35 0.80
N GLY A 252 7.82 8.18 0.96
CA GLY A 252 7.74 9.61 0.73
C GLY A 252 8.85 10.13 -0.17
N GLY A 253 8.83 11.44 -0.42
CA GLY A 253 9.81 12.17 -1.21
C GLY A 253 9.73 13.69 -0.99
N GLY A 254 10.80 14.41 -1.34
CA GLY A 254 10.93 15.87 -1.26
C GLY A 254 11.74 16.42 -0.08
N ARG A 255 12.08 17.73 -0.13
CA ARG A 255 12.95 18.45 0.84
C ARG A 255 12.41 18.50 2.29
N THR A 256 11.24 17.95 2.55
CA THR A 256 10.57 17.94 3.84
C THR A 256 10.55 16.55 4.49
N GLY A 257 10.99 15.49 3.81
CA GLY A 257 10.94 14.12 4.33
C GLY A 257 9.52 13.59 4.52
N LEU A 258 9.42 12.30 4.88
CA LEU A 258 8.17 11.71 5.35
C LEU A 258 7.69 12.49 6.56
N VAL A 259 6.62 13.23 6.30
CA VAL A 259 5.92 14.03 7.28
C VAL A 259 6.66 15.24 7.87
N GLY A 260 7.26 16.03 6.98
CA GLY A 260 7.74 17.36 7.35
C GLY A 260 9.01 17.36 8.19
N ARG A 261 9.62 16.18 8.41
CA ARG A 261 10.86 16.00 9.16
C ARG A 261 11.87 15.18 8.34
N PRO A 262 13.14 15.60 8.30
CA PRO A 262 14.20 14.79 7.70
C PRO A 262 14.45 13.54 8.56
N LEU A 263 14.53 12.38 7.91
CA LEU A 263 15.00 11.12 8.52
C LEU A 263 16.51 11.00 8.31
N ALA A 264 17.24 10.54 9.32
CA ALA A 264 18.64 10.15 9.13
C ALA A 264 18.72 9.04 8.06
N ASP A 265 19.68 9.16 7.14
CA ASP A 265 19.85 8.27 5.97
C ASP A 265 18.59 8.07 5.11
N GLY A 266 17.59 8.96 5.19
CA GLY A 266 16.34 8.82 4.44
C GLY A 266 15.46 7.65 4.90
N VAL A 267 15.71 7.09 6.09
CA VAL A 267 15.01 5.90 6.58
C VAL A 267 14.72 5.98 8.09
N GLY A 268 13.58 5.43 8.49
CA GLY A 268 13.24 5.22 9.88
C GLY A 268 12.12 4.20 10.04
N ALA A 269 11.75 3.92 11.29
CA ALA A 269 10.66 3.01 11.59
C ALA A 269 9.92 3.41 12.87
N LEU A 270 8.60 3.20 12.86
CA LEU A 270 7.80 3.04 14.07
C LEU A 270 7.86 1.59 14.51
N LEU A 271 8.01 1.38 15.81
CA LEU A 271 8.21 0.06 16.39
C LEU A 271 6.96 -0.46 17.08
N ARG A 272 6.71 -1.76 16.96
CA ARG A 272 5.67 -2.49 17.72
C ARG A 272 6.09 -2.73 19.17
N PHE A 273 7.39 -2.83 19.44
CA PHE A 273 7.99 -2.98 20.77
C PHE A 273 9.41 -2.39 20.76
N PRO A 274 9.95 -1.96 21.91
CA PRO A 274 11.29 -1.38 21.96
C PRO A 274 12.36 -2.42 21.64
N ILE A 275 13.44 -1.98 20.99
CA ILE A 275 14.64 -2.77 20.73
C ILE A 275 15.74 -2.31 21.69
N ALA A 276 16.48 -3.28 22.26
CA ALA A 276 17.53 -3.03 23.26
C ALA A 276 18.89 -2.79 22.63
#